data_AF-A0A662U300-F1
#
_entry.id   AF-A0A662U300-F1
#
_cell.length_a   1.000
_cell.length_b   1.000
_cell.length_c   1.000
_cell.angle_alpha   90.00
_cell.angle_beta   90.00
_cell.angle_gamma   90.00
#
_symmetry.space_group_name_H-M   'P 1'
#
loop_
_entity.id
_entity.type
_entity.pdbx_description
1 polymer ?
#
loop_
_entity_poly.entity_id
_entity_poly.type
_entity_poly.pdbx_seq_one_letter_code
_entity_poly.pdbx_strand_id
1 'polypeptide(L)' 'MNIFQIILLTIAIPLLSFILSSVITPHVAVFMEKRGIVGIDVHKPQKPKIPEACGLAIMITIIPCS' A
#
# COMPACT_ATOMS: atom_id res chain seq x y z
N MET A 1 9.88 27.99 8.42
CA MET A 1 9.33 26.88 9.25
C MET A 1 10.24 26.74 10.45
N ASN A 2 9.70 26.80 11.66
CA ASN A 2 10.52 26.62 12.86
C ASN A 2 10.84 25.13 13.07
N ILE A 3 11.81 24.82 13.93
CA ILE A 3 12.27 23.44 14.17
C ILE A 3 11.11 22.53 14.63
N PHE A 4 10.18 23.09 15.42
CA PHE A 4 9.01 22.38 15.91
C PHE A 4 8.06 21.96 14.78
N GLN A 5 7.76 22.87 13.84
CA GLN A 5 6.93 22.59 12.68
C GLN A 5 7.56 21.52 11.77
N ILE A 6 8.89 21.56 11.59
CA ILE A 6 9.62 20.56 10.79
C ILE A 6 9.44 19.19 11.42
N ILE A 7 9.72 19.06 12.73
CA ILE A 7 9.58 17.79 13.46
C ILE A 7 8.15 17.25 13.35
N LEU A 8 7.15 18.12 13.58
CA LEU A 8 5.74 17.74 13.49
C LEU A 8 5.37 17.19 12.11
N LEU A 9 5.76 17.88 11.03
CA LEU A 9 5.44 17.47 9.66
C LEU A 9 6.19 16.18 9.26
N THR A 10 7.45 16.03 9.67
CA THR A 10 8.23 14.81 9.36
C THR A 10 7.66 13.55 10.02
N ILE A 11 6.89 13.69 11.09
CA ILE A 11 6.21 12.55 11.74
C ILE A 11 4.80 12.38 11.18
N ALA A 12 4.06 13.47 11.00
CA ALA A 12 2.66 13.43 10.58
C ALA A 12 2.50 12.88 9.15
N ILE A 13 3.36 13.29 8.21
CA ILE A 13 3.27 12.87 6.81
C ILE A 13 3.46 11.35 6.64
N PRO A 14 4.52 10.71 7.16
CA PRO A 14 4.68 9.26 7.05
C PRO A 14 3.57 8.48 7.75
N LEU A 15 3.09 8.96 8.90
CA LEU A 15 1.98 8.32 9.61
C LEU A 15 0.71 8.32 8.76
N LEU A 16 0.39 9.45 8.14
CA LEU A 16 -0.76 9.58 7.26
C LEU A 16 -0.62 8.68 6.03
N SER A 17 0.57 8.66 5.39
CA SER A 17 0.86 7.78 4.25
C SER A 17 0.72 6.30 4.61
N PHE A 18 1.16 5.90 5.81
CA PHE A 18 1.02 4.52 6.29
C PHE A 18 -0.44 4.12 6.48
N ILE A 19 -1.25 5.00 7.08
CA ILE A 19 -2.68 4.77 7.28
C ILE A 19 -3.39 4.65 5.92
N LEU A 20 -3.13 5.59 5.01
CA LEU A 20 -3.72 5.59 3.66
C LEU A 20 -3.33 4.34 2.87
N SER A 21 -2.04 3.97 2.88
CA SER A 21 -1.55 2.77 2.20
C SER A 21 -2.19 1.50 2.75
N SER A 22 -2.34 1.41 4.08
CA SER A 22 -2.98 0.26 4.73
C SER A 22 -4.45 0.12 4.34
N VAL A 23 -5.18 1.24 4.19
CA VAL A 23 -6.58 1.25 3.75
C VAL A 23 -6.70 0.94 2.26
N ILE A 24 -5.82 1.47 1.42
CA ILE A 24 -5.90 1.31 -0.05
C ILE A 24 -5.43 -0.08 -0.52
N THR A 25 -4.47 -0.70 0.18
CA THR A 25 -3.94 -2.02 -0.17
C THR A 25 -5.01 -3.10 -0.38
N PRO A 26 -5.99 -3.34 0.52
CA PRO A 26 -7.04 -4.33 0.28
C PRO A 26 -7.94 -3.97 -0.91
N HIS A 27 -8.19 -2.68 -1.17
CA HIS A 27 -8.95 -2.26 -2.34
C HIS A 27 -8.22 -2.55 -3.65
N VAL A 28 -6.91 -2.29 -3.70
CA VAL A 28 -6.06 -2.65 -4.85
C VAL A 28 -6.02 -4.17 -5.02
N ALA A 29 -5.87 -4.93 -3.94
CA ALA A 29 -5.85 -6.40 -3.99
C ALA A 29 -7.14 -6.96 -4.61
N VAL A 30 -8.31 -6.49 -4.17
CA VAL A 30 -9.61 -6.89 -4.74
C VAL A 30 -9.75 -6.47 -6.20
N PHE A 31 -9.25 -5.29 -6.58
CA PHE A 31 -9.26 -4.83 -7.97
C PHE A 31 -8.39 -5.72 -8.87
N MET A 32 -7.19 -6.07 -8.43
CA MET A 32 -6.26 -6.93 -9.18
C MET A 32 -6.82 -8.35 -9.31
N GLU A 33 -7.41 -8.88 -8.24
CA GLU A 33 -8.10 -10.16 -8.27
C GLU A 33 -9.24 -10.19 -9.30
N LYS A 34 -10.09 -9.15 -9.32
CA LYS A 34 -11.18 -9.00 -10.31
C LYS A 34 -10.69 -8.90 -11.75
N ARG A 35 -9.46 -8.41 -11.95
CA ARG A 35 -8.81 -8.32 -13.27
C ARG A 35 -8.08 -9.61 -13.65
N GLY A 36 -8.06 -10.62 -12.78
CA GLY A 36 -7.31 -11.86 -12.99
C GLY A 36 -5.80 -11.70 -12.82
N ILE A 37 -5.34 -10.57 -12.25
CA ILE A 37 -3.94 -10.30 -11.96
C ILE A 37 -3.62 -10.94 -10.62
N VAL A 38 -3.40 -12.26 -10.66
CA VAL A 38 -3.19 -13.11 -9.50
C VAL A 38 -2.05 -14.10 -9.76
N GLY A 39 -1.21 -14.30 -8.76
CA GLY A 39 -0.12 -15.28 -8.75
C GLY A 39 -0.47 -16.45 -7.86
N ILE A 40 0.02 -17.64 -8.20
CA ILE A 40 -0.14 -18.83 -7.35
C ILE A 40 1.02 -18.88 -6.37
N ASP A 41 0.73 -18.92 -5.06
CA ASP A 41 1.77 -19.20 -4.06
C ASP A 41 2.11 -20.70 -4.09
N VAL A 42 3.11 -21.04 -4.90
CA VAL A 42 3.57 -22.42 -5.11
C VAL A 42 4.14 -23.09 -3.86
N HIS A 43 4.55 -22.31 -2.86
CA HIS A 43 5.17 -22.82 -1.64
C HIS A 43 4.14 -23.28 -0.60
N LYS A 44 2.85 -23.00 -0.82
CA LYS A 44 1.77 -23.43 0.08
C LYS A 44 1.09 -24.69 -0.48
N PRO A 45 0.76 -25.70 0.36
CA PRO A 45 0.10 -26.93 -0.10
C PRO A 45 -1.21 -26.68 -0.88
N GLN A 46 -1.95 -25.64 -0.48
CA GLN A 46 -3.22 -25.26 -1.08
C GLN A 46 -3.08 -24.45 -2.38
N LYS A 47 -1.85 -24.03 -2.72
CA LYS A 47 -1.54 -23.21 -3.91
C LYS A 47 -2.55 -22.05 -4.09
N PRO A 48 -2.75 -21.21 -3.05
CA PRO A 48 -3.75 -20.15 -3.11
C PRO A 48 -3.37 -19.14 -4.20
N LYS A 49 -4.39 -18.55 -4.81
CA LYS A 49 -4.23 -17.40 -5.71
C LYS A 49 -4.13 -16.14 -4.85
N ILE A 50 -3.07 -15.37 -5.05
CA ILE A 50 -2.79 -14.14 -4.33
C ILE A 50 -2.79 -12.99 -5.34
N PRO A 51 -3.49 -11.87 -5.08
CA PRO A 51 -3.43 -10.70 -5.96
C PRO A 51 -2.01 -10.17 -6.13
N GLU A 52 -1.60 -9.91 -7.37
CA GLU A 52 -0.29 -9.34 -7.68
C GLU A 52 -0.35 -7.81 -7.77
N ALA A 53 0.83 -7.17 -7.88
CA ALA A 53 0.98 -5.72 -8.04
C ALA A 53 0.33 -4.85 -6.93
N CYS A 54 0.06 -5.41 -5.74
CA CYS A 54 -0.47 -4.66 -4.58
C CYS A 54 0.43 -3.49 -4.13
N GLY A 55 1.73 -3.51 -4.50
CA GLY A 55 2.64 -2.37 -4.30
C GLY A 55 2.21 -1.08 -5.01
N LEU A 56 1.27 -1.15 -5.97
CA LEU A 56 0.62 0.02 -6.54
C LEU A 56 -0.05 0.90 -5.46
N ALA A 57 -0.56 0.30 -4.37
CA ALA A 57 -1.12 1.05 -3.25
C ALA A 57 -0.11 2.02 -2.63
N ILE A 58 1.17 1.61 -2.56
CA ILE A 58 2.27 2.45 -2.06
C ILE A 58 2.54 3.60 -3.03
N MET A 59 2.58 3.35 -4.34
CA MET A 59 2.77 4.40 -5.34
C MET A 59 1.65 5.45 -5.29
N ILE A 60 0.39 5.00 -5.19
CA ILE A 60 -0.79 5.88 -5.13
C ILE A 60 -0.80 6.73 -3.85
N THR A 61 -0.20 6.26 -2.77
CA THR A 61 -0.32 6.91 -1.45
C THR A 61 0.92 7.70 -1.05
N ILE A 62 2.12 7.17 -1.27
CA ILE A 62 3.36 7.82 -0.85
C ILE A 62 3.73 8.96 -1.78
N ILE A 63 3.68 8.79 -3.10
CA ILE A 63 4.08 9.82 -4.08
C ILE A 63 3.33 11.16 -3.88
N PRO A 64 1.99 11.20 -3.68
CA PRO A 64 1.31 12.47 -3.44
C PRO A 64 1.49 13.03 -2.02
N CYS A 65 1.94 12.20 -1.07
CA CYS A 65 2.15 12.63 0.32
C CYS A 65 3.61 13.01 0.62
N SER A 66 4.58 12.59 -0.20
CA SER A 66 6.00 12.94 -0.10
C SER A 66 6.32 14.27 -0.77
#